data_AF-A0A7W1CUW4-F1
#
_entry.id   AF-A0A7W1CUW4-F1
#
_cell.length_a   1.000
_cell.length_b   1.000
_cell.length_c   1.000
_cell.angle_alpha   90.00
_cell.angle_beta   90.00
_cell.angle_gamma   90.00
#
_symmetry.space_group_name_H-M   'P 1'
#
loop_
_entity.id
_entity.type
_entity.pdbx_description
1 polymer ?
#
loop_
_entity_poly.entity_id
_entity_poly.type
_entity_poly.pdbx_seq_one_letter_code
_entity_poly.pdbx_strand_id
1 'polypeptide(L)'
;MSDPRNVAHDKKVKQEKENEPAAAHKADKPDETKDPAPATPPEAAVVEHEKSVAVLSKLKEMEFHSRANIETLAELSLTVEDELKQKEFAGPVGELYSAQDQFQTKITALIHDYEAFVEKTKPA
;
A
#
# COMPACT_ATOMS: atom_id res chain seq x y z
N MET A 1 25.13 18.96 28.87
CA MET A 1 24.09 19.28 27.88
C MET A 1 23.24 18.04 27.74
N SER A 2 22.08 18.04 28.41
CA SER A 2 21.26 16.85 28.66
C SER A 2 20.13 16.73 27.64
N ASP A 3 19.83 15.49 27.22
CA ASP A 3 18.82 15.11 26.23
C ASP A 3 17.39 15.49 26.70
N PRO A 4 16.57 16.18 25.87
CA PRO A 4 15.31 16.80 26.30
C PRO A 4 14.07 15.88 26.30
N ARG A 5 14.22 14.56 26.22
CA ARG A 5 13.08 13.64 26.04
C ARG A 5 12.70 12.77 27.25
N ASN A 6 13.10 13.16 28.45
CA ASN A 6 12.77 12.39 29.65
C ASN A 6 12.36 13.25 30.85
N VAL A 7 11.31 14.06 30.69
CA VAL A 7 10.63 14.72 31.83
C VAL A 7 9.12 14.82 31.58
N ALA A 8 8.40 13.71 31.76
CA ALA A 8 6.95 13.75 32.01
C ALA A 8 6.49 12.44 32.70
N HIS A 9 7.02 12.18 33.89
CA HIS A 9 6.23 11.49 34.91
C HIS A 9 5.62 12.57 35.79
N ASP A 10 4.31 12.80 35.66
CA ASP A 10 3.55 13.26 36.81
C ASP A 10 2.35 12.34 37.07
N LYS A 11 2.19 12.07 38.35
CA LYS A 11 1.38 11.05 39.00
C LYS A 11 -0.10 11.37 38.83
N LYS A 12 -0.98 10.37 38.76
CA LYS A 12 -1.85 9.83 39.85
C LYS A 12 -3.25 9.71 39.17
N VAL A 13 -4.12 8.71 39.28
CA VAL A 13 -4.59 7.94 40.42
C VAL A 13 -5.20 6.64 39.88
N LYS A 14 -4.95 5.56 40.64
CA LYS A 14 -5.47 4.21 40.55
C LYS A 14 -6.96 4.17 40.91
N GLN A 15 -7.81 3.51 40.13
CA GLN A 15 -9.09 3.00 40.65
C GLN A 15 -9.38 1.62 40.06
N GLU A 16 -8.81 0.61 40.72
CA GLU A 16 -9.35 -0.75 40.71
C GLU A 16 -10.70 -0.70 41.44
N LYS A 17 -11.75 -1.22 40.80
CA LYS A 17 -12.92 -1.71 41.52
C LYS A 17 -13.21 -3.12 41.01
N GLU A 18 -12.55 -4.09 41.62
CA GLU A 18 -13.05 -5.45 41.70
C GLU A 18 -14.45 -5.42 42.32
N ASN A 19 -15.39 -6.13 41.72
CA ASN A 19 -16.53 -6.65 42.45
C ASN A 19 -17.06 -7.91 41.74
N GLU A 20 -16.71 -9.06 42.28
CA GLU A 20 -17.44 -10.31 42.21
C GLU A 20 -17.29 -11.00 43.58
N PRO A 21 -18.11 -11.99 43.98
CA PRO A 21 -19.36 -12.50 43.37
C PRO A 21 -20.51 -12.63 44.40
N ALA A 22 -21.75 -12.85 43.94
CA ALA A 22 -22.69 -13.81 44.57
C ALA A 22 -24.06 -13.90 43.87
N ALA A 23 -24.42 -15.15 43.56
CA ALA A 23 -25.76 -15.76 43.61
C ALA A 23 -26.82 -15.43 42.52
N ALA A 24 -26.88 -16.36 41.56
CA ALA A 24 -28.02 -17.25 41.30
C ALA A 24 -29.36 -16.71 40.77
N HIS A 25 -29.66 -17.19 39.55
CA HIS A 25 -30.97 -17.55 38.96
C HIS A 25 -31.96 -16.44 38.58
N LYS A 26 -32.15 -16.24 37.27
CA LYS A 26 -33.25 -16.90 36.55
C LYS A 26 -33.04 -16.87 35.03
N ALA A 27 -33.47 -17.94 34.40
CA ALA A 27 -33.42 -18.21 32.97
C ALA A 27 -34.23 -17.21 32.14
N ASP A 28 -33.71 -16.86 30.97
CA ASP A 28 -34.43 -16.91 29.70
C ASP A 28 -33.43 -16.95 28.53
N LYS A 29 -33.71 -17.79 27.53
CA LYS A 29 -33.03 -17.92 26.22
C LYS A 29 -34.18 -17.86 25.21
N PRO A 30 -33.95 -17.58 23.91
CA PRO A 30 -32.78 -17.01 23.23
C PRO A 30 -33.19 -15.83 22.31
N ASP A 31 -32.26 -14.99 21.84
CA ASP A 31 -32.50 -14.32 20.55
C ASP A 31 -31.19 -14.05 19.81
N GLU A 32 -31.12 -14.59 18.60
CA GLU A 32 -30.16 -14.22 17.58
C GLU A 32 -30.36 -12.74 17.24
N THR A 33 -29.41 -11.90 17.62
CA THR A 33 -29.22 -10.64 16.91
C THR A 33 -27.81 -10.64 16.38
N LYS A 34 -27.67 -11.02 15.11
CA LYS A 34 -26.56 -10.61 14.27
C LYS A 34 -26.43 -9.10 14.42
N ASP A 35 -25.41 -8.64 15.12
CA ASP A 35 -24.96 -7.26 14.99
C ASP A 35 -24.77 -6.99 13.49
N PRO A 36 -25.49 -6.01 12.91
CA PRO A 36 -25.16 -5.57 11.58
C PRO A 36 -23.80 -4.90 11.70
N ALA A 37 -22.86 -5.32 10.85
CA ALA A 37 -21.61 -4.61 10.65
C ALA A 37 -21.90 -3.10 10.51
N PRO A 38 -21.12 -2.22 11.15
CA PRO A 38 -21.36 -0.79 11.05
C PRO A 38 -21.29 -0.39 9.58
N ALA A 39 -22.41 0.07 9.04
CA ALA A 39 -22.49 0.57 7.67
C ALA A 39 -21.58 1.80 7.57
N THR A 40 -20.48 1.67 6.84
CA THR A 40 -19.60 2.79 6.52
C THR A 40 -20.44 3.89 5.85
N PRO A 41 -20.38 5.15 6.30
CA PRO A 41 -21.15 6.23 5.67
C PRO A 41 -20.82 6.31 4.17
N PRO A 42 -21.80 6.56 3.29
CA PRO A 42 -21.59 6.63 1.84
C PRO A 42 -20.51 7.64 1.44
N GLU A 43 -20.32 8.70 2.22
CA GLU A 43 -19.27 9.71 2.02
C GLU A 43 -17.84 9.15 2.20
N ALA A 44 -17.63 8.23 3.13
CA ALA A 44 -16.32 7.61 3.35
C ALA A 44 -15.95 6.66 2.19
N ALA A 45 -16.91 5.93 1.64
CA ALA A 45 -16.70 5.06 0.49
C ALA A 45 -16.31 5.85 -0.78
N VAL A 46 -16.89 7.03 -0.99
CA VAL A 46 -16.50 7.94 -2.09
C VAL A 46 -15.06 8.40 -1.93
N VAL A 47 -14.68 8.84 -0.73
CA VAL A 47 -13.30 9.31 -0.45
C VAL A 47 -12.27 8.19 -0.64
N GLU A 48 -12.58 6.96 -0.25
CA GLU A 48 -11.70 5.80 -0.46
C GLU A 48 -11.57 5.44 -1.94
N HIS A 49 -12.65 5.53 -2.72
CA HIS A 49 -12.62 5.33 -4.15
C HIS A 49 -11.76 6.39 -4.85
N GLU A 50 -11.90 7.67 -4.51
CA GLU A 50 -11.08 8.76 -5.07
C GLU A 50 -9.59 8.56 -4.79
N LYS A 51 -9.22 8.17 -3.57
CA LYS A 51 -7.83 7.82 -3.22
C LYS A 51 -7.33 6.64 -4.06
N SER A 52 -8.19 5.65 -4.28
CA SER A 52 -7.84 4.49 -5.11
C SER A 52 -7.57 4.92 -6.56
N VAL A 53 -8.42 5.77 -7.14
CA VAL A 53 -8.19 6.36 -8.47
C VAL A 53 -6.88 7.15 -8.55
N ALA A 54 -6.52 7.90 -7.49
CA ALA A 54 -5.26 8.63 -7.45
C ALA A 54 -4.04 7.68 -7.46
N VAL A 55 -4.10 6.57 -6.71
CA VAL A 55 -3.05 5.53 -6.74
C VAL A 55 -2.93 4.92 -8.13
N LEU A 56 -4.05 4.54 -8.75
CA LEU A 56 -4.07 4.01 -10.11
C LEU A 56 -3.43 4.98 -11.11
N SER A 57 -3.72 6.27 -10.98
CA SER A 57 -3.14 7.31 -11.83
C SER A 57 -1.63 7.36 -11.69
N LYS A 58 -1.10 7.24 -10.46
CA LYS A 58 0.35 7.22 -10.23
C LYS A 58 1.02 5.96 -10.77
N LEU A 59 0.37 4.80 -10.65
CA LEU A 59 0.87 3.56 -11.23
C LEU A 59 0.99 3.67 -12.76
N LYS A 60 -0.01 4.25 -13.43
CA LYS A 60 0.02 4.48 -14.89
C LYS A 60 1.14 5.44 -15.31
N GLU A 61 1.37 6.50 -14.54
CA GLU A 61 2.50 7.41 -14.78
C GLU A 61 3.84 6.67 -14.67
N MET A 62 4.00 5.84 -13.64
CA MET A 62 5.21 5.02 -13.46
C MET A 62 5.40 3.99 -14.58
N GLU A 63 4.33 3.40 -15.10
CA GLU A 63 4.39 2.50 -16.27
C GLU A 63 4.86 3.24 -17.52
N PHE A 64 4.33 4.43 -17.77
CA PHE A 64 4.76 5.25 -18.91
C PHE A 64 6.26 5.59 -18.84
N HIS A 65 6.75 6.03 -17.68
CA HIS A 65 8.17 6.31 -17.49
C HIS A 65 9.03 5.04 -17.59
N SER A 66 8.50 3.92 -17.13
CA SER A 66 9.21 2.64 -17.22
C SER A 66 9.47 2.22 -18.67
N ARG A 67 8.50 2.43 -19.57
CA ARG A 67 8.70 2.19 -21.00
C ARG A 67 9.81 3.06 -21.59
N ALA A 68 9.81 4.36 -21.27
CA ALA A 68 10.86 5.28 -21.71
C ALA A 68 12.25 4.88 -21.16
N ASN A 69 12.30 4.37 -19.93
CA ASN A 69 13.54 3.87 -19.33
C ASN A 69 14.06 2.63 -20.07
N ILE A 70 13.21 1.72 -20.52
CA ILE A 70 13.62 0.54 -21.32
C ILE A 70 14.30 0.99 -22.60
N GLU A 71 13.69 1.93 -23.32
CA GLU A 71 14.24 2.49 -24.57
C GLU A 71 15.60 3.14 -24.30
N THR A 72 15.69 3.98 -23.27
CA THR A 72 16.94 4.65 -22.87
C THR A 72 18.03 3.64 -22.49
N LEU A 73 17.69 2.59 -21.73
CA LEU A 73 18.64 1.55 -21.32
C LEU A 73 19.10 0.67 -22.49
N ALA A 74 18.24 0.46 -23.50
CA ALA A 74 18.62 -0.23 -24.73
C ALA A 74 19.64 0.59 -25.53
N GLU A 75 19.40 1.89 -25.69
CA GLU A 75 20.34 2.82 -26.34
C GLU A 75 21.69 2.86 -25.59
N LEU A 76 21.66 3.01 -24.26
CA LEU A 76 22.88 3.02 -23.45
C LEU A 76 23.65 1.69 -23.56
N SER A 77 22.95 0.56 -23.57
CA SER A 77 23.59 -0.76 -23.76
C SER A 77 24.36 -0.81 -25.08
N LEU A 78 23.75 -0.37 -26.18
CA LEU A 78 24.39 -0.32 -27.50
C LEU A 78 25.60 0.62 -27.52
N THR A 79 25.47 1.84 -27.00
CA THR A 79 26.60 2.78 -26.95
C THR A 79 27.76 2.22 -26.11
N VAL A 80 27.48 1.62 -24.96
CA VAL A 80 28.51 1.05 -24.07
C VAL A 80 29.23 -0.13 -24.70
N GLU A 81 28.49 -1.08 -25.30
CA GLU A 81 29.04 -2.31 -25.86
C GLU A 81 29.65 -2.12 -27.26
N ASP A 82 28.96 -1.40 -28.13
CA ASP A 82 29.28 -1.34 -29.55
C ASP A 82 30.11 -0.14 -29.94
N GLU A 83 29.80 1.05 -29.41
CA GLU A 83 30.49 2.28 -29.78
C GLU A 83 31.73 2.51 -28.92
N LEU A 84 31.58 2.43 -27.60
CA LEU A 84 32.64 2.77 -26.64
C LEU A 84 33.47 1.56 -26.20
N LYS A 85 33.00 0.32 -26.45
CA LYS A 85 33.67 -0.93 -26.09
C LYS A 85 34.03 -1.03 -24.60
N GLN A 86 33.22 -0.43 -23.73
CA GLN A 86 33.44 -0.36 -22.28
C GLN A 86 32.91 -1.60 -21.57
N LYS A 87 33.65 -2.71 -21.69
CA LYS A 87 33.22 -4.03 -21.19
C LYS A 87 32.91 -4.10 -19.69
N GLU A 88 33.52 -3.23 -18.88
CA GLU A 88 33.27 -3.18 -17.43
C GLU A 88 31.87 -2.65 -17.08
N PHE A 89 31.25 -1.85 -17.96
CA PHE A 89 29.92 -1.30 -17.75
C PHE A 89 28.80 -2.04 -18.50
N ALA A 90 29.15 -2.83 -19.53
CA ALA A 90 28.19 -3.62 -20.31
C ALA A 90 27.30 -4.51 -19.43
N GLY A 91 27.90 -5.28 -18.53
CA GLY A 91 27.17 -6.15 -17.60
C GLY A 91 26.19 -5.37 -16.71
N PRO A 92 26.66 -4.39 -15.92
CA PRO A 92 25.78 -3.57 -15.08
C PRO A 92 24.64 -2.87 -15.84
N VAL A 93 24.88 -2.35 -17.05
CA VAL A 93 23.82 -1.71 -17.86
C VAL A 93 22.80 -2.74 -18.34
N GLY A 94 23.24 -3.93 -18.76
CA GLY A 94 22.36 -5.04 -19.12
C GLY A 94 21.51 -5.56 -17.95
N GLU A 95 22.06 -5.57 -16.73
CA GLU A 95 21.31 -5.88 -15.50
C GLU A 95 20.23 -4.84 -15.23
N LEU A 96 20.54 -3.55 -15.38
CA LEU A 96 19.56 -2.46 -15.24
C LEU A 96 18.45 -2.58 -16.28
N TYR A 97 18.79 -2.85 -17.55
CA TYR A 97 17.81 -3.10 -18.60
C TYR A 97 16.86 -4.25 -18.24
N SER A 98 17.44 -5.38 -17.83
CA SER A 98 16.68 -6.58 -17.45
C SER A 98 15.76 -6.33 -16.24
N ALA A 99 16.24 -5.58 -15.25
CA ALA A 99 15.44 -5.20 -14.09
C ALA A 99 14.28 -4.27 -14.49
N GLN A 100 14.52 -3.33 -15.40
CA GLN A 100 13.50 -2.42 -15.92
C GLN A 100 12.42 -3.16 -16.72
N ASP A 101 12.79 -4.13 -17.55
CA ASP A 101 11.84 -4.97 -18.30
C ASP A 101 10.95 -5.81 -17.37
N GLN A 102 11.54 -6.40 -16.32
CA GLN A 102 10.78 -7.10 -15.29
C GLN A 102 9.84 -6.16 -14.50
N PHE A 103 10.30 -4.95 -14.18
CA PHE A 103 9.48 -3.93 -13.54
C PHE A 103 8.29 -3.56 -14.43
N GLN A 104 8.51 -3.31 -15.72
CA GLN A 104 7.48 -2.99 -16.70
C GLN A 104 6.40 -4.09 -16.77
N THR A 105 6.83 -5.35 -16.82
CA THR A 105 5.90 -6.49 -16.82
C THR A 105 5.04 -6.50 -15.56
N LYS A 106 5.67 -6.34 -14.38
CA LYS A 106 4.97 -6.37 -13.09
C LYS A 106 4.03 -5.19 -12.88
N ILE A 107 4.44 -3.97 -13.27
CA ILE A 107 3.60 -2.78 -13.12
C ILE A 107 2.39 -2.83 -14.06
N THR A 108 2.56 -3.37 -15.28
CA THR A 108 1.44 -3.57 -16.21
C THR A 108 0.39 -4.52 -15.63
N ALA A 109 0.83 -5.66 -15.06
CA ALA A 109 -0.07 -6.61 -14.41
C ALA A 109 -0.77 -5.99 -13.19
N LEU A 110 -0.02 -5.27 -12.36
CA LEU A 110 -0.58 -4.59 -11.18
C LEU A 110 -1.63 -3.54 -11.58
N ILE A 111 -1.39 -2.75 -12.62
CA ILE A 111 -2.35 -1.76 -13.12
C ILE A 111 -3.65 -2.46 -13.54
N HIS A 112 -3.57 -3.54 -14.32
CA HIS A 112 -4.74 -4.30 -14.75
C HIS A 112 -5.58 -4.78 -13.55
N ASP A 113 -4.95 -5.39 -12.55
CA ASP A 113 -5.64 -5.89 -11.37
C ASP A 113 -6.23 -4.74 -10.52
N TYR A 114 -5.52 -3.61 -10.45
CA TYR A 114 -5.96 -2.44 -9.72
C TYR A 114 -7.11 -1.69 -10.41
N GLU A 115 -7.15 -1.65 -11.74
CA GLU A 115 -8.29 -1.16 -12.52
C GLU A 115 -9.55 -1.94 -12.21
N ALA A 116 -9.46 -3.28 -12.17
CA ALA A 116 -10.58 -4.13 -11.79
C ALA A 116 -11.06 -3.87 -10.35
N PHE A 117 -10.13 -3.59 -9.42
CA PHE A 117 -10.46 -3.22 -8.06
C PHE A 117 -11.20 -1.87 -7.98
N VAL A 118 -10.72 -0.84 -8.70
CA VAL A 118 -11.36 0.49 -8.74
C VAL A 118 -12.78 0.38 -9.31
N GLU A 119 -12.96 -0.32 -10.42
CA GLU A 119 -14.30 -0.52 -11.02
C GLU A 119 -15.26 -1.25 -10.06
N LYS A 120 -14.76 -2.27 -9.34
CA LYS A 120 -15.55 -3.01 -8.35
C LYS A 120 -15.96 -2.16 -7.15
N THR A 121 -15.16 -1.17 -6.76
CA THR A 121 -15.36 -0.34 -5.57
C THR A 121 -16.03 1.00 -5.88
N LYS A 122 -16.47 1.19 -7.12
CA LYS A 122 -17.17 2.40 -7.56
C LYS A 122 -18.48 2.59 -6.76
N PRO A 123 -18.67 3.75 -6.10
CA PRO A 123 -19.90 4.03 -5.37
C PRO A 123 -21.11 4.11 -6.32
N ALA A 124 -22.27 3.68 -5.82
CA ALA A 124 -23.54 3.63 -6.55
C ALA A 124 -24.16 5.01 -6.79
#